data_AF-A0A521JZK1-F1
#
_entry.id   AF-A0A521JZK1-F1
#
_cell.length_a   1.000
_cell.length_b   1.000
_cell.length_c   1.000
_cell.angle_alpha   90.00
_cell.angle_beta   90.00
_cell.angle_gamma   90.00
#
_symmetry.space_group_name_H-M   'P 1'
#
loop_
_entity.id
_entity.type
_entity.pdbx_description
1 polymer ?
#
loop_
_entity_poly.entity_id
_entity_poly.type
_entity_poly.pdbx_seq_one_letter_code
_entity_poly.pdbx_strand_id
1 'polypeptide(L)'
;MGPTKAIVKEHALYEAVGGKLIKAGFAGRQAIEDYANHHYLALPVTDKQGRPWLLDGKPVYCLHGSQYETVDNRKVHLARCPDCGGMGIRSDEMAVESDVIRCTVCGHEFDARLEMMET
;
A
#
# COMPACT_ATOMS: atom_id res chain seq x y z
N MET A 1 10.70 -14.43 -8.19
CA MET A 1 11.10 -13.01 -8.21
C MET A 1 9.82 -12.21 -8.37
N GLY A 2 9.48 -11.33 -7.43
CA GLY A 2 8.24 -10.54 -7.49
C GLY A 2 8.35 -9.36 -8.46
N PRO A 3 7.26 -8.61 -8.70
CA PRO A 3 7.29 -7.40 -9.50
C PRO A 3 8.24 -6.35 -8.92
N THR A 4 8.79 -5.52 -9.79
CA THR A 4 9.67 -4.42 -9.36
C THR A 4 8.84 -3.39 -8.61
N LYS A 5 9.17 -3.17 -7.34
CA LYS A 5 8.56 -2.13 -6.53
C LYS A 5 9.01 -0.77 -7.03
N ALA A 6 8.05 0.06 -7.39
CA ALA A 6 8.31 1.40 -7.87
C ALA A 6 7.84 2.45 -6.85
N ILE A 7 8.36 3.66 -6.99
CA ILE A 7 7.88 4.85 -6.32
C ILE A 7 7.55 5.91 -7.36
N VAL A 8 6.48 6.65 -7.13
CA VAL A 8 6.06 7.77 -7.97
C VAL A 8 6.70 9.03 -7.41
N LYS A 9 7.43 9.74 -8.26
CA LYS A 9 7.90 11.10 -7.97
C LYS A 9 7.49 11.98 -9.14
N GLU A 10 6.62 12.96 -8.87
CA GLU A 10 6.05 13.85 -9.89
C GLU A 10 5.43 13.03 -11.04
N HIS A 11 5.96 13.18 -12.26
CA HIS A 11 5.52 12.53 -13.48
C HIS A 11 6.45 11.37 -13.89
N ALA A 12 7.08 10.70 -12.92
CA ALA A 12 8.06 9.64 -13.16
C ALA A 12 7.98 8.49 -12.15
N LEU A 13 8.42 7.32 -12.62
CA LEU A 13 8.57 6.09 -11.86
C LEU A 13 10.04 5.78 -11.65
N TYR A 14 10.39 5.45 -10.41
CA TYR A 14 11.71 5.01 -10.00
C TYR A 14 11.62 3.67 -9.27
N GLU A 15 12.66 2.86 -9.34
CA GLU A 15 12.79 1.67 -8.51
C GLU A 15 12.88 2.05 -7.02
N ALA A 16 12.12 1.35 -6.18
CA ALA A 16 11.98 1.68 -4.76
C ALA A 16 13.27 1.42 -3.94
N VAL A 17 14.05 0.40 -4.32
CA VAL A 17 15.29 0.01 -3.61
C VAL A 17 16.47 0.86 -4.10
N GLY A 18 16.74 0.84 -5.41
CA GLY A 18 17.92 1.47 -6.00
C GLY A 18 17.72 2.92 -6.45
N GLY A 19 16.48 3.42 -6.49
CA GLY A 19 16.18 4.76 -7.00
C GLY A 19 16.43 4.94 -8.50
N LYS A 20 16.64 3.85 -9.25
CA LYS A 20 16.86 3.90 -10.70
C LYS A 20 15.61 4.41 -11.41
N LEU A 21 15.77 5.35 -12.33
CA LEU A 21 14.67 5.81 -13.18
C LEU A 21 14.17 4.64 -14.05
N ILE A 22 12.87 4.35 -13.97
CA ILE A 22 12.18 3.37 -14.80
C ILE A 22 11.64 4.08 -16.04
N LYS A 23 10.83 5.13 -15.84
CA LYS A 23 10.22 5.93 -16.90
C LYS A 23 9.81 7.30 -16.37
N ALA A 24 9.90 8.33 -17.20
CA ALA A 24 9.45 9.68 -16.90
C ALA A 24 8.50 10.21 -17.99
N GLY A 25 7.92 11.38 -17.73
CA GLY A 25 7.06 12.09 -18.69
C GLY A 25 5.63 11.56 -18.74
N PHE A 26 5.13 11.00 -17.64
CA PHE A 26 3.73 10.56 -17.57
C PHE A 26 2.78 11.75 -17.53
N ALA A 27 1.74 11.72 -18.36
CA ALA A 27 0.71 12.76 -18.42
C ALA A 27 -0.08 12.92 -17.11
N GLY A 28 -0.07 11.90 -16.24
CA GLY A 28 -0.76 11.93 -14.96
C GLY A 28 -0.78 10.56 -14.28
N ARG A 29 -1.52 10.47 -13.17
CA ARG A 29 -1.60 9.26 -12.34
C ARG A 29 -2.15 8.04 -13.11
N GLN A 30 -3.19 8.23 -13.92
CA GLN A 30 -3.78 7.15 -14.72
C GLN A 30 -2.74 6.51 -15.66
N ALA A 31 -1.94 7.33 -16.36
CA ALA A 31 -0.91 6.84 -17.25
C ALA A 31 0.20 6.05 -16.52
N ILE A 32 0.46 6.40 -15.25
CA ILE A 32 1.39 5.66 -14.39
C ILE A 32 0.82 4.29 -14.02
N GLU A 33 -0.46 4.24 -13.64
CA GLU A 33 -1.17 3.01 -13.26
C GLU A 33 -1.29 2.06 -14.46
N ASP A 34 -1.69 2.59 -15.61
CA ASP A 34 -1.76 1.85 -16.86
C ASP A 34 -0.38 1.28 -17.22
N TYR A 35 0.68 2.08 -17.12
CA TYR A 35 2.03 1.61 -17.39
C TYR A 35 2.44 0.47 -16.45
N ALA A 36 2.22 0.63 -15.14
CA ALA A 36 2.57 -0.38 -14.14
C ALA A 36 1.84 -1.71 -14.37
N ASN A 37 0.55 -1.66 -14.70
CA ASN A 37 -0.28 -2.82 -15.02
C ASN A 37 0.24 -3.63 -16.22
N HIS A 38 0.95 -2.99 -17.15
CA HIS A 38 1.54 -3.64 -18.32
C HIS A 38 3.02 -4.03 -18.16
N HIS A 39 3.71 -3.60 -17.09
CA HIS A 39 5.19 -3.68 -16.98
C HIS A 39 5.72 -4.47 -15.77
N TYR A 40 4.91 -5.34 -15.16
CA TYR A 40 5.30 -6.13 -13.97
C TYR A 40 5.90 -5.25 -12.85
N LEU A 41 5.24 -4.11 -12.61
CA LEU A 41 5.61 -3.15 -11.57
C LEU A 41 4.56 -3.14 -10.45
N ALA A 42 5.01 -2.98 -9.21
CA ALA A 42 4.13 -2.74 -8.07
C ALA A 42 4.20 -1.27 -7.65
N LEU A 43 3.05 -0.61 -7.60
CA LEU A 43 2.94 0.76 -7.10
C LEU A 43 2.64 0.76 -5.59
N PRO A 44 3.00 1.83 -4.86
CA PRO A 44 2.62 1.98 -3.47
C PRO A 44 1.11 1.98 -3.31
N VAL A 45 0.63 1.33 -2.26
CA VAL A 45 -0.77 1.39 -1.84
C VAL A 45 -1.11 2.84 -1.51
N THR A 46 -2.30 3.27 -1.93
CA THR A 46 -2.82 4.62 -1.64
C THR A 46 -4.15 4.55 -0.92
N ASP A 47 -4.46 5.62 -0.17
CA ASP A 47 -5.79 5.87 0.36
C ASP A 47 -6.75 6.41 -0.71
N LYS A 48 -8.03 6.64 -0.36
CA LYS A 48 -9.03 7.15 -1.32
C LYS A 48 -8.72 8.57 -1.82
N GLN A 49 -7.80 9.30 -1.17
CA GLN A 49 -7.33 10.62 -1.60
C GLN A 49 -6.05 10.53 -2.45
N GLY A 50 -5.57 9.32 -2.76
CA GLY A 50 -4.35 9.10 -3.53
C GLY A 50 -3.06 9.26 -2.73
N ARG A 51 -3.13 9.42 -1.40
CA ARG A 51 -1.94 9.54 -0.55
C ARG A 51 -1.32 8.17 -0.32
N PRO A 52 0.00 8.00 -0.50
CA PRO A 52 0.65 6.72 -0.31
C PRO A 52 0.64 6.30 1.16
N TRP A 53 0.48 5.00 1.40
CA TRP A 53 0.70 4.41 2.71
C TRP A 53 2.19 4.43 3.04
N LEU A 54 2.52 4.94 4.22
CA LEU A 54 3.89 5.03 4.71
C LEU A 54 3.99 4.34 6.06
N LEU A 55 4.80 3.28 6.14
CA LEU A 55 5.20 2.63 7.38
C LEU A 55 6.66 2.99 7.65
N ASP A 56 6.95 3.59 8.80
CA ASP A 56 8.27 4.14 9.13
C ASP A 56 8.83 5.07 8.04
N GLY A 57 7.95 5.85 7.40
CA GLY A 57 8.30 6.75 6.29
C GLY A 57 8.57 6.06 4.95
N LYS A 58 8.45 4.73 4.86
CA LYS A 58 8.67 3.95 3.64
C LYS A 58 7.35 3.48 3.02
N PRO A 59 7.26 3.38 1.68
CA PRO A 59 6.04 2.95 1.00
C PRO A 59 5.71 1.48 1.28
N VAL A 60 4.40 1.20 1.34
CA VAL A 60 3.81 -0.14 1.45
C VAL A 60 3.25 -0.58 0.11
N TYR A 61 3.37 -1.87 -0.20
CA TYR A 61 2.92 -2.50 -1.43
C TYR A 61 1.92 -3.61 -1.11
N CYS A 62 1.04 -3.94 -2.06
CA CYS A 62 0.18 -5.11 -2.00
C CYS A 62 0.35 -5.90 -3.30
N LEU A 63 0.90 -7.12 -3.19
CA LEU A 63 1.09 -7.99 -4.36
C LEU A 63 0.05 -9.10 -4.47
N HIS A 64 -0.57 -9.46 -3.34
CA HIS A 64 -1.44 -10.63 -3.24
C HIS A 64 -2.63 -10.33 -2.33
N GLY A 65 -3.77 -9.92 -2.91
CA GLY A 65 -5.02 -9.74 -2.18
C GLY A 65 -4.91 -8.72 -1.03
N SER A 66 -4.94 -9.21 0.21
CA SER A 66 -4.83 -8.42 1.44
C SER A 66 -3.45 -8.50 2.10
N GLN A 67 -2.45 -9.12 1.46
CA GLN A 67 -1.09 -9.24 2.01
C GLN A 67 -0.24 -8.03 1.62
N TYR A 68 0.01 -7.18 2.63
CA TYR A 68 0.86 -6.01 2.51
C TYR A 68 2.32 -6.32 2.82
N GLU A 69 3.22 -5.59 2.18
CA GLU A 69 4.66 -5.74 2.36
C GLU A 69 5.43 -4.42 2.18
N THR A 70 6.59 -4.36 2.82
CA THR A 70 7.56 -3.26 2.70
C THR A 70 8.40 -3.37 1.44
N VAL A 71 9.16 -2.31 1.10
CA VAL A 71 10.16 -2.29 0.01
C VAL A 71 11.06 -3.54 0.04
N ASP A 72 11.47 -3.97 1.23
CA ASP A 72 12.39 -5.10 1.45
C ASP A 72 11.68 -6.48 1.48
N ASN A 73 10.46 -6.57 0.94
CA ASN A 73 9.64 -7.80 0.90
C ASN A 73 9.25 -8.37 2.27
N ARG A 74 9.36 -7.59 3.35
CA ARG A 74 8.85 -8.01 4.67
C ARG A 74 7.35 -7.86 4.70
N LYS A 75 6.64 -8.94 5.01
CA LYS A 75 5.20 -8.96 5.25
C LYS A 75 4.88 -8.12 6.50
N VAL A 76 3.80 -7.35 6.43
CA VAL A 76 3.36 -6.49 7.52
C VAL A 76 1.87 -6.68 7.78
N HIS A 77 1.50 -6.68 9.05
CA HIS A 77 0.13 -6.86 9.49
C HIS A 77 -0.59 -5.50 9.47
N LEU A 78 -1.05 -5.12 8.27
CA LEU A 78 -1.80 -3.89 8.04
C LEU A 78 -3.22 -4.21 7.59
N ALA A 79 -4.14 -3.29 7.81
CA ALA A 79 -5.52 -3.38 7.32
C ALA A 79 -5.92 -2.07 6.63
N ARG A 80 -6.80 -2.17 5.62
CA ARG A 80 -7.33 -0.99 4.94
C ARG A 80 -8.53 -0.45 5.71
N CYS A 81 -8.49 0.82 6.06
CA CYS A 81 -9.63 1.49 6.66
C CYS A 81 -10.80 1.53 5.67
N PRO A 82 -12.00 1.06 6.04
CA PRO A 82 -13.16 1.04 5.14
C PRO A 82 -13.60 2.45 4.73
N ASP A 83 -13.43 3.43 5.60
CA ASP A 83 -13.93 4.79 5.38
C ASP A 83 -13.04 5.58 4.44
N CYS A 84 -11.76 5.75 4.79
CA CYS A 84 -10.84 6.61 4.05
C CYS A 84 -9.87 5.83 3.14
N GLY A 85 -9.83 4.50 3.24
CA GLY A 85 -8.84 3.68 2.55
C GLY A 85 -7.42 3.81 3.10
N GLY A 86 -7.23 4.53 4.21
CA GLY A 86 -5.95 4.72 4.89
C GLY A 86 -5.47 3.48 5.63
N MET A 87 -4.23 3.54 6.11
CA MET A 87 -3.56 2.42 6.77
C MET A 87 -3.98 2.29 8.24
N GLY A 88 -4.40 1.10 8.65
CA GLY A 88 -4.45 0.68 10.05
C GLY A 88 -3.32 -0.30 10.35
N ILE A 89 -2.65 -0.14 11.50
CA ILE A 89 -1.53 -1.00 11.94
C ILE A 89 -2.05 -1.98 12.98
N ARG A 90 -1.86 -3.28 12.78
CA ARG A 90 -2.13 -4.29 13.81
C ARG A 90 -0.95 -4.35 14.78
N SER A 91 -1.23 -4.20 16.08
CA SER A 91 -0.26 -4.56 17.12
C SER A 91 -0.21 -6.09 17.19
N ASP A 92 0.98 -6.67 17.06
CA ASP A 92 1.21 -8.12 16.88
C ASP A 92 0.96 -8.97 18.14
N GLU A 93 0.17 -8.49 19.10
CA GLU A 93 -0.20 -9.31 20.26
C GLU A 93 -1.51 -10.03 19.94
N MET A 94 -1.40 -11.34 19.70
CA MET A 94 -2.49 -12.32 19.57
C MET A 94 -3.39 -12.42 20.82
N ALA A 95 -3.82 -11.30 21.40
CA ALA A 95 -4.79 -11.25 22.48
C ALA A 95 -6.19 -11.22 21.86
N VAL A 96 -6.83 -12.39 21.89
CA VAL A 96 -8.03 -12.82 21.16
C VAL A 96 -9.32 -12.05 21.51
N GLU A 97 -9.25 -10.90 22.19
CA GLU A 97 -10.44 -10.26 22.76
C GLU A 97 -10.83 -8.92 22.14
N SER A 98 -9.96 -8.23 21.38
CA SER A 98 -10.37 -7.06 20.58
C SER A 98 -9.32 -6.62 19.54
N ASP A 99 -9.44 -7.10 18.29
CA ASP A 99 -8.62 -6.64 17.15
C ASP A 99 -9.14 -5.29 16.59
N VAL A 100 -9.43 -4.34 17.48
CA VAL A 100 -9.80 -2.97 17.08
C VAL A 100 -8.56 -2.27 16.58
N ILE A 101 -8.51 -2.03 15.26
CA ILE A 101 -7.44 -1.29 14.63
C ILE A 101 -7.88 0.16 14.48
N ARG A 102 -6.99 1.08 14.82
CA ARG A 102 -7.17 2.50 14.55
C ARG A 102 -6.50 2.93 13.24
N CYS A 103 -7.25 3.60 12.38
CA CYS A 103 -6.68 4.19 11.17
C CYS A 103 -5.70 5.32 11.51
N THR A 104 -4.50 5.28 10.95
CA THR A 104 -3.47 6.31 11.10
C THR A 104 -3.81 7.63 10.42
N VAL A 105 -4.84 7.65 9.58
CA VAL A 105 -5.26 8.81 8.78
C VAL A 105 -6.48 9.51 9.37
N CYS A 106 -7.59 8.78 9.53
CA CYS A 106 -8.85 9.38 10.01
C CYS A 106 -9.16 9.07 11.48
N GLY A 107 -8.39 8.20 12.13
CA GLY A 107 -8.62 7.81 13.52
C GLY A 107 -9.81 6.87 13.74
N HIS A 108 -10.54 6.45 12.70
CA HIS A 108 -11.62 5.46 12.79
C HIS A 108 -11.07 4.13 13.32
N GLU A 109 -11.77 3.58 14.30
CA GLU A 109 -11.54 2.29 14.91
C GLU A 109 -12.43 1.23 14.24
N PHE A 110 -11.83 0.17 13.69
CA PHE A 110 -12.57 -0.85 12.95
C PHE A 110 -12.04 -2.26 13.25
N ASP A 111 -12.93 -3.25 13.18
CA ASP A 111 -12.58 -4.65 13.36
C ASP A 111 -11.94 -5.20 12.08
N ALA A 112 -10.74 -5.72 12.24
CA ALA A 112 -9.91 -6.18 11.14
C ALA A 112 -10.33 -7.54 10.55
N ARG A 113 -11.33 -8.21 11.15
CA ARG A 113 -11.89 -9.49 10.69
C ARG A 113 -13.00 -9.31 9.66
N LEU A 114 -13.53 -8.09 9.50
CA LEU A 114 -14.66 -7.79 8.61
C LEU A 114 -14.32 -7.71 7.12
N GLU A 115 -13.05 -7.89 6.71
CA GLU A 115 -12.67 -7.98 5.29
C GLU A 115 -12.90 -9.40 4.69
N MET A 116 -13.83 -10.20 5.22
CA MET A 116 -14.19 -11.55 4.73
C MET A 116 -15.62 -11.67 4.15
N MET A 117 -16.16 -10.60 3.55
CA MET A 117 -17.34 -10.74 2.70
C MET A 117 -17.11 -9.99 1.39
N GLU A 118 -16.63 -10.74 0.40
CA GLU A 118 -16.63 -10.36 -1.01
C GLU A 118 -18.09 -10.17 -1.45
N THR A 119 -18.38 -9.07 -2.17
CA THR A 119 -19.58 -8.94 -3.02
C THR A 119 -19.15 -9.00 -4.47
#